data_AF-A0A177HCC5-F1
#
_entry.id   AF-A0A177HCC5-F1
#
_cell.length_a   1.000
_cell.length_b   1.000
_cell.length_c   1.000
_cell.angle_alpha   90.00
_cell.angle_beta   90.00
_cell.angle_gamma   90.00
#
_symmetry.space_group_name_H-M   'P 1'
#
loop_
_entity.id
_entity.type
_entity.pdbx_description
1 polymer ?
#
loop_
_entity_poly.entity_id
_entity_poly.type
_entity_poly.pdbx_seq_one_letter_code
_entity_poly.pdbx_strand_id
1 'polypeptide(L)'
;MTSLRSTLKSATAFAAFSLSFPLASWAEEPLPVVATFLILGDMVERIGGEHIALTTLVGPDGDAHVYQPTPKAARSVAEADVLFLNGLDFEGWLERLAEAASFDGTMVVATNGVVPIAFDDHDDHDDHDDHDDHDDHEDHEDHDDHDDHDDHDDHDDHDDHDEHDDHDEHDDHDDHDDHDDHDDHEDHDEHDDHDEHDDHDDHAGHDHGAFDPHAWQSLENAVIYANNIAAGLAQADPENAGDYYANRAAFITEVETLRADIGAMMKSLPADKRTVVTPHDAFGYFAATYDLTFVAPQGMSTDSEVSAADVAALITQIREESISAVFIESITDNRMMQQIANETGATIGGTLYSDALSAQSGPASTYLDMMRHNATTLFDALGN
;
A
#
# COMPACT_ATOMS: atom_id res chain seq x y z
N MET A 1 66.74 -79.54 -31.35
CA MET A 1 67.03 -79.38 -32.78
C MET A 1 65.85 -78.70 -33.46
N THR A 2 66.14 -77.92 -34.50
CA THR A 2 65.26 -77.41 -35.57
C THR A 2 63.89 -78.08 -35.78
N SER A 3 62.80 -77.31 -35.90
CA SER A 3 62.20 -76.91 -37.20
C SER A 3 60.75 -76.38 -37.07
N LEU A 4 60.26 -75.68 -38.10
CA LEU A 4 58.97 -74.99 -38.17
C LEU A 4 57.78 -75.91 -38.48
N ARG A 5 56.57 -75.47 -38.11
CA ARG A 5 55.45 -75.21 -39.07
C ARG A 5 54.32 -74.39 -38.43
N SER A 6 53.47 -73.80 -39.27
CA SER A 6 52.39 -72.87 -38.90
C SER A 6 51.06 -73.31 -39.51
N THR A 7 49.96 -73.14 -38.76
CA THR A 7 48.60 -72.94 -39.30
C THR A 7 47.69 -72.29 -38.25
N LEU A 8 46.99 -71.23 -38.63
CA LEU A 8 45.87 -70.66 -37.85
C LEU A 8 44.57 -71.44 -38.12
N LYS A 9 43.64 -71.43 -37.17
CA LYS A 9 42.23 -71.02 -37.41
C LYS A 9 41.69 -70.26 -36.18
N SER A 10 40.77 -69.34 -36.42
CA SER A 10 40.42 -68.25 -35.50
C SER A 10 39.40 -68.61 -34.41
N ALA A 11 39.43 -67.88 -33.29
CA ALA A 11 38.39 -67.92 -32.26
C ALA A 11 37.16 -67.08 -32.66
N THR A 12 35.98 -67.52 -32.23
CA THR A 12 34.73 -66.77 -32.37
C THR A 12 34.57 -65.80 -31.20
N ALA A 13 34.66 -64.50 -31.45
CA ALA A 13 34.42 -63.48 -30.43
C ALA A 13 32.91 -63.17 -30.33
N PHE A 14 32.33 -63.29 -29.13
CA PHE A 14 31.01 -62.75 -28.84
C PHE A 14 31.13 -61.24 -28.63
N ALA A 15 30.68 -60.45 -29.62
CA ALA A 15 30.57 -59.01 -29.47
C ALA A 15 29.30 -58.69 -28.67
N ALA A 16 29.44 -58.32 -27.40
CA ALA A 16 28.35 -57.79 -26.60
C ALA A 16 27.99 -56.40 -27.13
N PHE A 17 26.87 -56.29 -27.85
CA PHE A 17 26.41 -55.03 -28.41
C PHE A 17 25.67 -54.22 -27.33
N SER A 18 26.44 -53.51 -26.48
CA SER A 18 25.90 -52.57 -25.52
C SER A 18 25.23 -51.41 -26.26
N LEU A 19 23.90 -51.39 -26.33
CA LEU A 19 23.15 -50.23 -26.78
C LEU A 19 23.29 -49.11 -25.75
N SER A 20 24.28 -48.24 -25.94
CA SER A 20 24.25 -46.90 -25.39
C SER A 20 23.10 -46.16 -26.07
N PHE A 21 21.91 -46.18 -25.46
CA PHE A 21 20.92 -45.15 -25.73
C PHE A 21 21.57 -43.81 -25.36
N PRO A 22 21.52 -42.80 -26.25
CA PRO A 22 21.77 -41.44 -25.80
C PRO A 22 20.66 -41.12 -24.80
N LEU A 23 21.04 -40.79 -23.56
CA LEU A 23 20.16 -40.01 -22.71
C LEU A 23 20.01 -38.67 -23.42
N ALA A 24 18.84 -38.44 -24.03
CA ALA A 24 18.43 -37.10 -24.33
C ALA A 24 18.29 -36.39 -22.98
N SER A 25 19.11 -35.37 -22.74
CA SER A 25 18.76 -34.35 -21.77
C SER A 25 17.49 -33.70 -22.27
N TRP A 26 16.35 -34.08 -21.70
CA TRP A 26 15.18 -33.22 -21.74
C TRP A 26 15.62 -31.95 -21.01
N ALA A 27 15.52 -30.80 -21.68
CA ALA A 27 15.55 -29.55 -20.95
C ALA A 27 14.26 -29.53 -20.13
N GLU A 28 14.41 -29.32 -18.83
CA GLU A 28 13.28 -29.06 -17.94
C GLU A 28 12.61 -27.77 -18.41
N GLU A 29 11.27 -27.73 -18.43
CA GLU A 29 10.56 -26.50 -18.81
C GLU A 29 10.54 -25.58 -17.57
N PRO A 30 10.99 -24.31 -17.67
CA PRO A 30 11.15 -23.45 -16.50
C PRO A 30 9.85 -23.26 -15.72
N LEU A 31 9.93 -23.37 -14.39
CA LEU A 31 8.79 -23.32 -13.47
C LEU A 31 7.94 -22.05 -13.69
N PRO A 32 6.67 -22.18 -14.12
CA PRO A 32 5.76 -21.04 -14.27
C PRO A 32 5.49 -20.36 -12.93
N VAL A 33 5.90 -19.10 -12.79
CA VAL A 33 5.71 -18.34 -11.54
C VAL A 33 5.13 -16.95 -11.81
N VAL A 34 4.27 -16.49 -10.91
CA VAL A 34 3.71 -15.15 -10.94
C VAL A 34 4.21 -14.35 -9.74
N ALA A 35 4.57 -13.09 -9.97
CA ALA A 35 4.71 -12.09 -8.92
C ALA A 35 3.61 -11.02 -9.09
N THR A 36 3.06 -10.54 -7.99
CA THR A 36 2.04 -9.47 -8.00
C THR A 36 2.57 -8.18 -8.63
N PHE A 37 3.73 -7.69 -8.19
CA PHE A 37 4.30 -6.40 -8.60
C PHE A 37 5.81 -6.45 -8.90
N LEU A 38 6.35 -5.43 -9.56
CA LEU A 38 7.70 -5.48 -10.16
C LEU A 38 8.84 -5.58 -9.14
N ILE A 39 8.71 -4.99 -7.96
CA ILE A 39 9.76 -5.04 -6.93
C ILE A 39 9.96 -6.49 -6.46
N LEU A 40 8.85 -7.19 -6.18
CA LEU A 40 8.85 -8.62 -5.89
C LEU A 40 9.28 -9.45 -7.12
N GLY A 41 8.90 -9.02 -8.33
CA GLY A 41 9.34 -9.60 -9.60
C GLY A 41 10.87 -9.63 -9.77
N ASP A 42 11.58 -8.51 -9.56
CA ASP A 42 13.05 -8.45 -9.63
C ASP A 42 13.71 -9.40 -8.61
N MET A 43 13.19 -9.46 -7.37
CA MET A 43 13.67 -10.41 -6.37
C MET A 43 13.46 -11.87 -6.80
N VAL A 44 12.30 -12.20 -7.39
CA VAL A 44 11.97 -13.54 -7.88
C VAL A 44 12.83 -13.92 -9.09
N GLU A 45 12.99 -13.03 -10.08
CA GLU A 45 13.85 -13.28 -11.25
C GLU A 45 15.30 -13.53 -10.83
N ARG A 46 15.84 -12.71 -9.93
CA ARG A 46 17.23 -12.80 -9.46
C ARG A 46 17.52 -14.02 -8.60
N ILE A 47 16.51 -14.64 -7.98
CA ILE A 47 16.66 -15.84 -7.17
C ILE A 47 16.36 -17.11 -8.00
N GLY A 48 15.32 -17.09 -8.83
CA GLY A 48 14.94 -18.20 -9.70
C GLY A 48 15.90 -18.42 -10.87
N GLY A 49 16.44 -17.36 -11.47
CA GLY A 49 17.37 -17.44 -12.58
C GLY A 49 16.77 -18.11 -13.83
N GLU A 50 17.55 -18.96 -14.50
CA GLU A 50 17.12 -19.63 -15.74
C GLU A 50 16.09 -20.77 -15.53
N HIS A 51 15.81 -21.13 -14.28
CA HIS A 51 14.93 -22.24 -13.89
C HIS A 51 13.45 -21.83 -13.75
N ILE A 52 13.10 -20.55 -13.94
CA ILE A 52 11.72 -20.04 -13.79
C ILE A 52 11.22 -19.30 -15.04
N ALA A 53 9.90 -19.29 -15.23
CA ALA A 53 9.19 -18.49 -16.22
C ALA A 53 8.31 -17.45 -15.50
N LEU A 54 8.92 -16.31 -15.14
CA LEU A 54 8.25 -15.23 -14.40
C LEU A 54 7.22 -14.47 -15.25
N THR A 55 6.07 -14.17 -14.66
CA THR A 55 5.13 -13.14 -15.12
C THR A 55 4.75 -12.20 -13.97
N THR A 56 4.84 -10.89 -14.19
CA THR A 56 4.35 -9.88 -13.22
C THR A 56 2.95 -9.40 -13.59
N LEU A 57 2.08 -9.15 -12.60
CA LEU A 57 0.70 -8.67 -12.82
C LEU A 57 0.62 -7.14 -12.96
N VAL A 58 1.24 -6.40 -12.02
CA VAL A 58 1.43 -4.94 -12.05
C VAL A 58 2.71 -4.61 -12.84
N GLY A 59 2.64 -3.59 -13.71
CA GLY A 59 3.71 -3.24 -14.65
C GLY A 59 4.65 -2.10 -14.20
N PRO A 60 5.58 -1.66 -15.07
CA PRO A 60 6.42 -0.50 -14.81
C PRO A 60 5.62 0.76 -14.57
N ASP A 61 6.04 1.55 -13.58
CA ASP A 61 5.38 2.79 -13.16
C ASP A 61 3.87 2.61 -12.86
N GLY A 62 3.44 1.40 -12.50
CA GLY A 62 2.06 1.04 -12.20
C GLY A 62 1.80 0.88 -10.70
N ASP A 63 0.69 1.42 -10.24
CA ASP A 63 0.18 1.28 -8.87
C ASP A 63 -0.33 -0.15 -8.61
N ALA A 64 -0.07 -0.67 -7.40
CA ALA A 64 -0.44 -2.01 -6.97
C ALA A 64 -1.64 -2.04 -6.00
N HIS A 65 -1.90 -0.97 -5.24
CA HIS A 65 -3.05 -0.87 -4.33
C HIS A 65 -4.34 -0.88 -5.15
N VAL A 66 -4.48 0.08 -6.08
CA VAL A 66 -5.68 0.28 -6.91
C VAL A 66 -5.72 -0.58 -8.18
N TYR A 67 -4.90 -1.64 -8.25
CA TYR A 67 -4.79 -2.48 -9.45
C TYR A 67 -6.08 -3.26 -9.73
N GLN A 68 -6.55 -3.21 -10.98
CA GLN A 68 -7.73 -3.95 -11.45
C GLN A 68 -7.32 -5.16 -12.29
N PRO A 69 -7.47 -6.40 -11.79
CA PRO A 69 -7.03 -7.60 -12.50
C PRO A 69 -7.70 -7.81 -13.87
N THR A 70 -6.87 -8.04 -14.88
CA THR A 70 -7.34 -8.31 -16.25
C THR A 70 -7.64 -9.81 -16.47
N PRO A 71 -8.44 -10.18 -17.47
CA PRO A 71 -8.58 -11.59 -17.91
C PRO A 71 -7.28 -12.24 -18.38
N LYS A 72 -6.22 -11.45 -18.66
CA LYS A 72 -4.86 -11.96 -18.88
C LYS A 72 -4.19 -12.29 -17.54
N ALA A 73 -4.30 -11.44 -16.52
CA ALA A 73 -3.78 -11.69 -15.18
C ALA A 73 -4.39 -12.97 -14.58
N ALA A 74 -5.73 -13.12 -14.64
CA ALA A 74 -6.42 -14.32 -14.17
C ALA A 74 -5.93 -15.60 -14.86
N ARG A 75 -5.65 -15.53 -16.18
CA ARG A 75 -5.01 -16.64 -16.91
C ARG A 75 -3.60 -16.91 -16.40
N SER A 76 -2.76 -15.89 -16.28
CA SER A 76 -1.37 -16.07 -15.83
C SER A 76 -1.28 -16.65 -14.42
N VAL A 77 -2.21 -16.30 -13.53
CA VAL A 77 -2.36 -16.97 -12.22
C VAL A 77 -2.80 -18.43 -12.39
N ALA A 78 -3.83 -18.70 -13.20
CA ALA A 78 -4.32 -20.07 -13.47
C ALA A 78 -3.33 -20.99 -14.23
N GLU A 79 -2.28 -20.43 -14.82
CA GLU A 79 -1.22 -21.13 -15.58
C GLU A 79 0.11 -21.19 -14.79
N ALA A 80 0.13 -20.81 -13.50
CA ALA A 80 1.31 -20.78 -12.63
C ALA A 80 1.35 -21.90 -11.57
N ASP A 81 2.54 -22.40 -11.25
CA ASP A 81 2.77 -23.34 -10.14
C ASP A 81 3.06 -22.61 -8.81
N VAL A 82 3.58 -21.37 -8.86
CA VAL A 82 3.86 -20.53 -7.68
C VAL A 82 3.38 -19.09 -7.88
N LEU A 83 2.72 -18.53 -6.86
CA LEU A 83 2.26 -17.15 -6.78
C LEU A 83 2.95 -16.44 -5.61
N PHE A 84 3.83 -15.49 -5.91
CA PHE A 84 4.48 -14.62 -4.96
C PHE A 84 3.65 -13.35 -4.74
N LEU A 85 3.36 -13.06 -3.47
CA LEU A 85 2.62 -11.88 -3.01
C LEU A 85 3.39 -11.21 -1.86
N ASN A 86 3.15 -9.92 -1.64
CA ASN A 86 3.70 -9.19 -0.50
C ASN A 86 3.07 -9.68 0.81
N GLY A 87 1.73 -9.71 0.86
CA GLY A 87 1.00 -9.76 2.13
C GLY A 87 1.00 -8.39 2.84
N LEU A 88 0.66 -8.39 4.14
CA LEU A 88 0.32 -7.15 4.88
C LEU A 88 -0.78 -6.35 4.14
N ASP A 89 -1.76 -7.08 3.61
CA ASP A 89 -2.98 -6.60 2.94
C ASP A 89 -2.81 -5.68 1.70
N PHE A 90 -1.56 -5.44 1.29
CA PHE A 90 -1.14 -4.68 0.10
C PHE A 90 -1.88 -5.03 -1.20
N GLU A 91 -2.25 -6.29 -1.36
CA GLU A 91 -2.87 -6.82 -2.58
C GLU A 91 -4.32 -7.26 -2.34
N GLY A 92 -5.15 -6.38 -1.76
CA GLY A 92 -6.57 -6.66 -1.42
C GLY A 92 -7.48 -7.12 -2.59
N TRP A 93 -7.01 -7.08 -3.83
CA TRP A 93 -7.66 -7.67 -5.01
C TRP A 93 -7.26 -9.13 -5.30
N LEU A 94 -6.21 -9.66 -4.67
CA LEU A 94 -5.55 -10.90 -5.07
C LEU A 94 -6.34 -12.17 -4.72
N GLU A 95 -6.96 -12.25 -3.55
CA GLU A 95 -7.74 -13.44 -3.17
C GLU A 95 -8.88 -13.70 -4.16
N ARG A 96 -9.62 -12.65 -4.51
CA ARG A 96 -10.70 -12.67 -5.51
C ARG A 96 -10.17 -13.08 -6.89
N LEU A 97 -8.94 -12.66 -7.25
CA LEU A 97 -8.29 -13.08 -8.48
C LEU A 97 -7.90 -14.57 -8.45
N ALA A 98 -7.34 -15.06 -7.35
CA ALA A 98 -6.91 -16.44 -7.20
C ALA A 98 -8.10 -17.41 -7.19
N GLU A 99 -9.21 -17.08 -6.54
CA GLU A 99 -10.45 -17.84 -6.60
C GLU A 99 -11.03 -17.85 -8.03
N ALA A 100 -11.12 -16.68 -8.68
CA ALA A 100 -11.62 -16.57 -10.06
C ALA A 100 -10.72 -17.28 -11.09
N ALA A 101 -9.42 -17.38 -10.81
CA ALA A 101 -8.46 -18.18 -11.57
C ALA A 101 -8.55 -19.69 -11.26
N SER A 102 -9.19 -20.07 -10.14
CA SER A 102 -9.18 -21.42 -9.57
C SER A 102 -7.76 -21.95 -9.32
N PHE A 103 -6.90 -21.10 -8.77
CA PHE A 103 -5.50 -21.42 -8.47
C PHE A 103 -5.35 -22.51 -7.40
N ASP A 104 -4.63 -23.59 -7.72
CA ASP A 104 -4.30 -24.69 -6.81
C ASP A 104 -2.78 -24.87 -6.56
N GLY A 105 -1.96 -23.93 -7.06
CA GLY A 105 -0.51 -23.88 -6.86
C GLY A 105 -0.08 -23.33 -5.49
N THR A 106 1.21 -23.05 -5.33
CA THR A 106 1.80 -22.59 -4.06
C THR A 106 1.74 -21.07 -3.93
N MET A 107 1.03 -20.54 -2.93
CA MET A 107 1.14 -19.12 -2.55
C MET A 107 2.34 -18.91 -1.61
N VAL A 108 3.10 -17.84 -1.84
CA VAL A 108 4.30 -17.49 -1.05
C VAL A 108 4.25 -16.02 -0.64
N VAL A 109 3.93 -15.79 0.64
CA VAL A 109 3.93 -14.45 1.27
C VAL A 109 5.36 -14.01 1.55
N ALA A 110 5.83 -12.97 0.85
CA ALA A 110 7.20 -12.50 0.92
C ALA A 110 7.53 -11.86 2.28
N THR A 111 6.57 -11.17 2.91
CA THR A 111 6.70 -10.54 4.24
C THR A 111 6.73 -11.52 5.42
N ASN A 112 6.52 -12.83 5.22
CA ASN A 112 6.38 -13.78 6.33
C ASN A 112 7.63 -13.80 7.24
N GLY A 113 7.49 -13.32 8.49
CA GLY A 113 8.59 -13.19 9.46
C GLY A 113 9.24 -11.80 9.53
N VAL A 114 8.77 -10.83 8.75
CA VAL A 114 8.98 -9.39 9.00
C VAL A 114 8.35 -9.02 10.35
N VAL A 115 8.92 -8.04 11.05
CA VAL A 115 8.26 -7.36 12.17
C VAL A 115 7.46 -6.20 11.57
N PRO A 116 6.12 -6.23 11.57
CA PRO A 116 5.33 -5.18 10.95
C PRO A 116 5.39 -3.90 11.79
N ILE A 117 5.30 -2.75 11.12
CA ILE A 117 4.98 -1.46 11.73
C ILE A 117 3.45 -1.37 11.73
N ALA A 118 2.83 -1.02 12.87
CA ALA A 118 1.39 -0.78 12.94
C ALA A 118 1.03 0.55 12.26
N PHE A 119 -0.18 0.64 11.73
CA PHE A 119 -0.75 1.91 11.34
C PHE A 119 -1.25 2.62 12.61
N ASP A 120 -0.59 3.70 13.00
CA ASP A 120 -1.17 4.71 13.88
C ASP A 120 -1.92 5.68 12.96
N ASP A 121 -3.26 5.59 12.92
CA ASP A 121 -4.08 6.69 12.42
C ASP A 121 -3.82 7.89 13.33
N HIS A 122 -3.13 8.90 12.80
CA HIS A 122 -2.88 10.16 13.51
C HIS A 122 -4.11 11.09 13.45
N ASP A 123 -5.28 10.51 13.72
CA ASP A 123 -6.45 11.22 14.20
C ASP A 123 -6.19 11.69 15.64
N ASP A 124 -5.30 12.68 15.78
CA ASP A 124 -5.23 13.58 16.94
C ASP A 124 -6.49 14.48 16.92
N HIS A 125 -7.66 13.85 16.96
CA HIS A 125 -8.89 14.47 17.39
C HIS A 125 -8.75 14.78 18.88
N ASP A 126 -8.29 16.00 19.17
CA ASP A 126 -8.50 16.68 20.45
C ASP A 126 -10.02 16.78 20.69
N ASP A 127 -10.61 15.70 21.20
CA ASP A 127 -11.98 15.67 21.69
C ASP A 127 -12.06 16.62 22.89
N HIS A 128 -12.44 17.85 22.57
CA HIS A 128 -12.81 18.86 23.54
C HIS A 128 -14.13 18.46 24.20
N ASP A 129 -14.03 17.61 25.24
CA ASP A 129 -15.04 17.36 26.27
C ASP A 129 -15.35 18.66 27.05
N ASP A 130 -15.91 19.66 26.36
CA ASP A 130 -16.67 20.75 26.98
C ASP A 130 -18.02 20.18 27.45
N HIS A 131 -17.95 19.30 28.47
CA HIS A 131 -19.10 18.89 29.26
C HIS A 131 -19.61 20.09 30.07
N ASP A 132 -20.56 20.83 29.50
CA ASP A 132 -21.37 21.82 30.23
C ASP A 132 -22.01 21.16 31.49
N ASP A 133 -21.88 21.83 32.63
CA ASP A 133 -22.40 21.34 33.92
C ASP A 133 -23.94 21.24 33.89
N HIS A 134 -24.47 20.03 33.74
CA HIS A 134 -25.87 19.71 34.03
C HIS A 134 -26.03 19.23 35.48
N ASP A 135 -26.31 20.18 36.37
CA ASP A 135 -26.66 19.93 37.78
C ASP A 135 -27.86 18.97 37.91
N ASP A 136 -27.68 17.86 38.63
CA ASP A 136 -28.77 16.94 39.01
C ASP A 136 -29.85 17.66 39.86
N HIS A 137 -31.12 17.44 39.53
CA HIS A 137 -32.27 17.93 40.30
C HIS A 137 -33.21 16.79 40.71
N GLU A 138 -32.94 16.19 41.88
CA GLU A 138 -33.95 15.49 42.69
C GLU A 138 -33.90 15.95 44.15
N ASP A 139 -35.00 15.71 44.87
CA ASP A 139 -35.30 16.11 46.26
C ASP A 139 -35.28 17.61 46.60
N HIS A 140 -36.47 18.18 46.79
CA HIS A 140 -36.91 18.57 48.15
C HIS A 140 -38.44 18.67 48.28
N GLU A 141 -38.97 18.13 49.39
CA GLU A 141 -40.38 18.25 49.80
C GLU A 141 -40.68 19.60 50.48
N ASP A 142 -41.96 20.00 50.45
CA ASP A 142 -42.62 21.04 51.25
C ASP A 142 -42.00 22.46 51.33
N HIS A 143 -42.79 23.46 50.90
CA HIS A 143 -43.22 24.53 51.83
C HIS A 143 -44.40 25.36 51.28
N ASP A 144 -45.45 25.53 52.09
CA ASP A 144 -46.46 26.59 51.90
C ASP A 144 -45.85 27.97 52.21
N ASP A 145 -46.17 29.01 51.41
CA ASP A 145 -46.88 30.23 51.86
C ASP A 145 -46.89 31.38 50.81
N HIS A 146 -48.11 31.79 50.45
CA HIS A 146 -48.62 33.17 50.31
C HIS A 146 -47.94 34.30 49.48
N ASP A 147 -48.80 34.85 48.61
CA ASP A 147 -49.13 36.27 48.36
C ASP A 147 -48.16 37.24 47.66
N ASP A 148 -48.75 37.95 46.67
CA ASP A 148 -48.50 39.31 46.15
C ASP A 148 -47.06 39.81 45.89
N HIS A 149 -46.81 40.27 44.65
CA HIS A 149 -46.75 41.72 44.40
C HIS A 149 -46.91 42.12 42.92
N ASP A 150 -47.41 43.34 42.73
CA ASP A 150 -47.81 43.94 41.43
C ASP A 150 -46.63 44.56 40.65
N ASP A 151 -46.94 44.93 39.39
CA ASP A 151 -46.39 46.02 38.57
C ASP A 151 -44.89 46.35 38.60
N HIS A 152 -44.28 46.40 37.41
CA HIS A 152 -43.55 47.60 36.99
C HIS A 152 -43.57 47.80 35.46
N ASP A 153 -44.19 48.90 35.02
CA ASP A 153 -44.16 49.41 33.65
C ASP A 153 -42.79 50.05 33.28
N ASP A 154 -42.65 50.30 31.98
CA ASP A 154 -41.74 51.25 31.31
C ASP A 154 -40.20 51.09 31.48
N HIS A 155 -39.51 50.99 30.34
CA HIS A 155 -38.54 52.04 29.99
C HIS A 155 -38.38 52.18 28.46
N ASP A 156 -38.27 53.44 28.03
CA ASP A 156 -38.35 53.90 26.65
C ASP A 156 -37.03 53.80 25.84
N ASP A 157 -37.17 54.06 24.54
CA ASP A 157 -36.21 54.64 23.61
C ASP A 157 -34.79 54.06 23.47
N HIS A 158 -34.46 53.64 22.25
CA HIS A 158 -33.44 54.37 21.50
C HIS A 158 -33.72 54.41 19.99
N ASP A 159 -33.45 55.57 19.39
CA ASP A 159 -33.92 55.98 18.06
C ASP A 159 -33.07 55.48 16.88
N ASP A 160 -33.64 55.71 15.69
CA ASP A 160 -33.00 55.97 14.39
C ASP A 160 -31.98 54.96 13.81
N HIS A 161 -32.38 54.35 12.69
CA HIS A 161 -31.73 54.72 11.42
C HIS A 161 -32.70 54.64 10.22
N ASP A 162 -32.72 55.73 9.43
CA ASP A 162 -33.48 55.96 8.20
C ASP A 162 -33.32 54.83 7.14
N GLU A 163 -34.36 54.43 6.40
CA GLU A 163 -34.78 54.94 5.06
C GLU A 163 -33.61 55.12 4.06
N HIS A 164 -33.61 54.66 2.80
CA HIS A 164 -34.54 53.87 1.95
C HIS A 164 -33.67 53.15 0.85
N ASP A 165 -34.06 52.62 -0.32
CA ASP A 165 -35.25 52.73 -1.21
C ASP A 165 -35.57 51.39 -1.94
N ASP A 166 -36.80 51.26 -2.45
CA ASP A 166 -37.30 50.54 -3.65
C ASP A 166 -36.67 49.21 -4.17
N HIS A 167 -37.55 48.20 -4.37
CA HIS A 167 -37.85 47.70 -5.72
C HIS A 167 -39.25 47.07 -5.83
N ASP A 168 -39.98 47.40 -6.91
CA ASP A 168 -41.41 47.11 -7.10
C ASP A 168 -41.78 45.64 -7.35
N GLU A 169 -43.07 45.38 -7.13
CA GLU A 169 -43.84 44.15 -7.41
C GLU A 169 -43.81 43.73 -8.89
N HIS A 170 -44.00 42.42 -9.15
CA HIS A 170 -44.83 41.98 -10.29
C HIS A 170 -45.45 40.59 -10.03
N ASP A 171 -46.68 40.44 -10.50
CA ASP A 171 -47.66 39.45 -10.04
C ASP A 171 -47.68 38.13 -10.83
N ASP A 172 -48.45 37.18 -10.26
CA ASP A 172 -49.24 36.12 -10.90
C ASP A 172 -48.63 35.16 -11.94
N HIS A 173 -48.82 33.85 -11.69
CA HIS A 173 -49.77 33.08 -12.50
C HIS A 173 -50.28 31.82 -11.78
N ASP A 174 -51.58 31.57 -11.92
CA ASP A 174 -52.35 30.56 -11.20
C ASP A 174 -52.32 29.13 -11.82
N ASP A 175 -52.93 28.21 -11.08
CA ASP A 175 -53.63 26.98 -11.48
C ASP A 175 -52.88 25.89 -12.28
N HIS A 176 -52.89 24.68 -11.71
CA HIS A 176 -53.61 23.57 -12.34
C HIS A 176 -54.09 22.53 -11.31
N ASP A 177 -55.41 22.32 -11.26
CA ASP A 177 -56.12 21.39 -10.38
C ASP A 177 -56.04 19.90 -10.81
N ASP A 178 -56.56 19.05 -9.91
CA ASP A 178 -57.09 17.70 -10.10
C ASP A 178 -56.16 16.56 -10.57
N HIS A 179 -56.01 15.56 -9.70
CA HIS A 179 -56.67 14.26 -9.95
C HIS A 179 -56.90 13.46 -8.66
N ASP A 180 -58.18 13.17 -8.38
CA ASP A 180 -58.69 12.40 -7.23
C ASP A 180 -58.48 10.86 -7.34
N ASP A 181 -58.81 10.20 -6.22
CA ASP A 181 -59.16 8.78 -6.04
C ASP A 181 -58.09 7.70 -6.25
N HIS A 182 -57.73 7.03 -5.15
CA HIS A 182 -58.19 5.65 -4.93
C HIS A 182 -58.22 5.25 -3.44
N ASP A 183 -59.39 4.77 -2.99
CA ASP A 183 -59.69 4.29 -1.63
C ASP A 183 -59.13 2.88 -1.29
N ASP A 184 -59.34 2.49 -0.02
CA ASP A 184 -59.18 1.17 0.61
C ASP A 184 -57.72 0.67 0.76
N HIS A 185 -57.20 0.46 1.97
CA HIS A 185 -57.75 -0.49 2.94
C HIS A 185 -57.45 -0.14 4.42
N GLU A 186 -58.48 -0.24 5.28
CA GLU A 186 -58.31 -0.49 6.72
C GLU A 186 -58.23 -2.00 7.00
N ASP A 187 -57.30 -2.40 7.87
CA ASP A 187 -57.48 -3.46 8.87
C ASP A 187 -56.39 -3.25 9.95
N HIS A 188 -56.75 -3.33 11.23
CA HIS A 188 -55.84 -3.16 12.37
C HIS A 188 -55.25 -4.52 12.81
N ASP A 189 -54.14 -4.50 13.56
CA ASP A 189 -54.11 -5.13 14.89
C ASP A 189 -52.88 -4.70 15.73
N GLU A 190 -52.99 -4.98 17.03
CA GLU A 190 -52.33 -4.42 18.21
C GLU A 190 -50.80 -4.58 18.33
N HIS A 191 -50.14 -3.46 18.63
CA HIS A 191 -49.22 -3.19 19.76
C HIS A 191 -47.95 -4.03 20.09
N ASP A 192 -46.98 -3.28 20.62
CA ASP A 192 -45.91 -3.64 21.57
C ASP A 192 -44.91 -4.73 21.16
N ASP A 193 -43.69 -4.31 20.81
CA ASP A 193 -42.54 -4.42 21.73
C ASP A 193 -41.49 -3.33 21.38
N HIS A 194 -40.84 -2.77 22.42
CA HIS A 194 -39.59 -2.02 22.27
C HIS A 194 -38.44 -3.01 22.49
N ASP A 195 -37.46 -3.05 21.58
CA ASP A 195 -36.09 -3.44 21.93
C ASP A 195 -35.11 -2.81 20.92
N GLU A 196 -33.96 -2.41 21.45
CA GLU A 196 -32.66 -2.26 20.78
C GLU A 196 -32.67 -1.67 19.35
N HIS A 197 -32.62 -0.34 19.28
CA HIS A 197 -31.85 0.31 18.22
C HIS A 197 -30.38 -0.07 18.44
N ASP A 198 -29.90 -1.12 17.78
CA ASP A 198 -28.47 -1.27 17.51
C ASP A 198 -28.04 -0.02 16.72
N ASP A 199 -27.14 0.78 17.29
CA ASP A 199 -26.47 1.86 16.57
C ASP A 199 -25.63 1.21 15.47
N HIS A 200 -26.18 1.22 14.26
CA HIS A 200 -25.48 0.80 13.06
C HIS A 200 -24.41 1.83 12.71
N ASP A 201 -23.25 1.67 13.34
CA ASP A 201 -21.95 2.15 12.88
C ASP A 201 -21.62 1.50 11.53
N ASP A 202 -22.36 1.88 10.49
CA ASP A 202 -22.08 1.58 9.08
C ASP A 202 -20.86 2.43 8.61
N HIS A 203 -19.74 2.28 9.33
CA HIS A 203 -18.41 2.71 8.89
C HIS A 203 -18.04 1.92 7.64
N ALA A 204 -18.40 2.49 6.48
CA ALA A 204 -18.45 1.82 5.20
C ALA A 204 -17.06 1.61 4.55
N GLY A 205 -16.22 0.81 5.20
CA GLY A 205 -15.17 0.02 4.54
C GLY A 205 -13.98 0.79 3.97
N HIS A 206 -13.19 1.44 4.83
CA HIS A 206 -11.78 1.67 4.55
C HIS A 206 -10.99 0.37 4.83
N ASP A 207 -10.97 -0.52 3.84
CA ASP A 207 -10.29 -1.83 3.89
C ASP A 207 -8.77 -1.64 3.72
N HIS A 208 -8.15 -0.99 4.71
CA HIS A 208 -6.72 -0.74 4.81
C HIS A 208 -6.17 -1.58 5.98
N GLY A 209 -5.18 -2.43 5.70
CA GLY A 209 -4.62 -3.36 6.68
C GLY A 209 -3.98 -2.63 7.86
N ALA A 210 -4.06 -3.21 9.06
CA ALA A 210 -3.59 -2.59 10.31
C ALA A 210 -2.05 -2.41 10.43
N PHE A 211 -1.30 -2.58 9.33
CA PHE A 211 0.15 -2.58 9.29
C PHE A 211 0.68 -1.98 7.98
N ASP A 212 1.79 -1.24 8.05
CA ASP A 212 2.52 -0.72 6.89
C ASP A 212 2.89 -1.86 5.92
N PRO A 213 2.39 -1.86 4.67
CA PRO A 213 2.68 -2.91 3.69
C PRO A 213 4.08 -2.80 3.07
N HIS A 214 4.72 -1.62 3.11
CA HIS A 214 5.88 -1.23 2.31
C HIS A 214 7.22 -1.80 2.83
N ALA A 215 7.18 -3.02 3.39
CA ALA A 215 8.29 -3.63 4.11
C ALA A 215 9.56 -3.80 3.26
N TRP A 216 9.45 -3.84 1.93
CA TRP A 216 10.58 -3.84 1.00
C TRP A 216 11.46 -2.58 1.09
N GLN A 217 10.96 -1.46 1.64
CA GLN A 217 11.76 -0.26 1.85
C GLN A 217 12.83 -0.42 2.96
N SER A 218 12.84 -1.53 3.71
CA SER A 218 14.02 -1.93 4.48
C SER A 218 14.81 -3.02 3.75
N LEU A 219 16.10 -2.77 3.52
CA LEU A 219 17.04 -3.78 3.04
C LEU A 219 17.26 -4.92 4.05
N GLU A 220 16.82 -4.78 5.31
CA GLU A 220 16.82 -5.88 6.29
C GLU A 220 15.67 -6.85 6.00
N ASN A 221 14.48 -6.31 5.72
CA ASN A 221 13.33 -7.08 5.26
C ASN A 221 13.56 -7.73 3.89
N ALA A 222 14.30 -7.09 2.98
CA ALA A 222 14.66 -7.69 1.69
C ALA A 222 15.44 -9.02 1.83
N VAL A 223 16.18 -9.22 2.93
CA VAL A 223 16.80 -10.52 3.26
C VAL A 223 15.73 -11.56 3.63
N ILE A 224 14.66 -11.16 4.33
CA ILE A 224 13.52 -12.02 4.67
C ILE A 224 12.75 -12.40 3.39
N TYR A 225 12.43 -11.43 2.53
CA TYR A 225 11.81 -11.67 1.21
C TYR A 225 12.64 -12.68 0.42
N ALA A 226 13.95 -12.48 0.31
CA ALA A 226 14.84 -13.39 -0.40
C ALA A 226 14.86 -14.82 0.19
N ASN A 227 14.79 -14.96 1.52
CA ASN A 227 14.68 -16.26 2.18
C ASN A 227 13.34 -16.95 1.86
N ASN A 228 12.22 -16.22 1.90
CA ASN A 228 10.89 -16.76 1.61
C ASN A 228 10.73 -17.15 0.14
N ILE A 229 11.20 -16.30 -0.79
CA ILE A 229 11.22 -16.59 -2.23
C ILE A 229 12.01 -17.88 -2.53
N ALA A 230 13.25 -17.98 -2.03
CA ALA A 230 14.08 -19.15 -2.27
C ALA A 230 13.51 -20.43 -1.64
N ALA A 231 12.84 -20.33 -0.49
CA ALA A 231 12.17 -21.45 0.16
C ALA A 231 10.95 -21.93 -0.63
N GLY A 232 10.13 -20.99 -1.13
CA GLY A 232 8.96 -21.29 -1.96
C GLY A 232 9.34 -21.92 -3.30
N LEU A 233 10.34 -21.35 -3.99
CA LEU A 233 10.89 -21.94 -5.21
C LEU A 233 11.45 -23.36 -4.96
N ALA A 234 12.25 -23.54 -3.90
CA ALA A 234 12.80 -24.85 -3.53
C ALA A 234 11.77 -25.88 -3.01
N GLN A 235 10.53 -25.45 -2.73
CA GLN A 235 9.41 -26.31 -2.38
C GLN A 235 8.66 -26.79 -3.63
N ALA A 236 8.47 -25.91 -4.62
CA ALA A 236 7.81 -26.22 -5.88
C ALA A 236 8.73 -27.00 -6.85
N ASP A 237 10.00 -26.60 -6.93
CA ASP A 237 11.07 -27.29 -7.64
C ASP A 237 12.21 -27.70 -6.67
N PRO A 238 12.15 -28.94 -6.14
CA PRO A 238 13.21 -29.49 -5.31
C PRO A 238 14.47 -29.96 -6.07
N GLU A 239 14.45 -30.04 -7.41
CA GLU A 239 15.61 -30.51 -8.19
C GLU A 239 16.60 -29.35 -8.41
N ASN A 240 16.11 -28.14 -8.71
CA ASN A 240 16.92 -26.93 -8.89
C ASN A 240 17.08 -26.09 -7.60
N ALA A 241 16.52 -26.54 -6.47
CA ALA A 241 16.62 -25.92 -5.14
C ALA A 241 18.06 -25.50 -4.72
N GLY A 242 19.08 -26.24 -5.14
CA GLY A 242 20.48 -25.91 -4.86
C GLY A 242 20.92 -24.56 -5.45
N ASP A 243 20.43 -24.24 -6.64
CA ASP A 243 20.78 -23.01 -7.35
C ASP A 243 19.98 -21.82 -6.82
N TYR A 244 18.69 -21.99 -6.49
CA TYR A 244 17.90 -20.94 -5.80
C TYR A 244 18.58 -20.48 -4.50
N TYR A 245 19.07 -21.41 -3.68
CA TYR A 245 19.80 -21.07 -2.46
C TYR A 245 21.18 -20.45 -2.72
N ALA A 246 21.81 -20.70 -3.87
CA ALA A 246 23.06 -20.05 -4.29
C ALA A 246 22.81 -18.62 -4.79
N ASN A 247 21.84 -18.43 -5.68
CA ASN A 247 21.41 -17.13 -6.22
C ASN A 247 20.98 -16.18 -5.10
N ARG A 248 20.15 -16.68 -4.16
CA ARG A 248 19.77 -15.97 -2.94
C ARG A 248 20.97 -15.52 -2.11
N ALA A 249 22.01 -16.35 -1.97
CA ALA A 249 23.20 -15.98 -1.21
C ALA A 249 24.03 -14.89 -1.91
N ALA A 250 24.05 -14.86 -3.25
CA ALA A 250 24.62 -13.75 -4.01
C ALA A 250 23.80 -12.47 -3.82
N PHE A 251 22.47 -12.53 -4.00
CA PHE A 251 21.56 -11.40 -3.79
C PHE A 251 21.69 -10.78 -2.40
N ILE A 252 21.68 -11.59 -1.33
CA ILE A 252 21.86 -11.11 0.05
C ILE A 252 23.23 -10.43 0.23
N THR A 253 24.28 -10.88 -0.46
CA THR A 253 25.60 -10.23 -0.40
C THR A 253 25.58 -8.83 -1.02
N GLU A 254 24.80 -8.63 -2.09
CA GLU A 254 24.60 -7.30 -2.71
C GLU A 254 23.70 -6.39 -1.84
N VAL A 255 22.61 -6.94 -1.28
CA VAL A 255 21.71 -6.26 -0.32
C VAL A 255 22.51 -5.70 0.87
N GLU A 256 23.32 -6.53 1.52
CA GLU A 256 24.13 -6.13 2.68
C GLU A 256 25.23 -5.13 2.32
N THR A 257 25.78 -5.21 1.10
CA THR A 257 26.72 -4.19 0.59
C THR A 257 26.02 -2.84 0.42
N LEU A 258 24.85 -2.81 -0.23
CA LEU A 258 24.08 -1.59 -0.44
C LEU A 258 23.57 -0.98 0.88
N ARG A 259 23.13 -1.82 1.83
CA ARG A 259 22.71 -1.41 3.18
C ARG A 259 23.84 -0.69 3.93
N ALA A 260 25.08 -1.18 3.80
CA ALA A 260 26.24 -0.52 4.40
C ALA A 260 26.54 0.84 3.75
N ASP A 261 26.42 0.96 2.42
CA ASP A 261 26.61 2.23 1.70
C ASP A 261 25.51 3.26 2.04
N ILE A 262 24.22 2.85 2.03
CA ILE A 262 23.09 3.71 2.40
C ILE A 262 23.18 4.13 3.87
N GLY A 263 23.48 3.20 4.78
CA GLY A 263 23.69 3.51 6.20
C GLY A 263 24.86 4.48 6.44
N ALA A 264 25.85 4.53 5.54
CA ALA A 264 26.92 5.53 5.59
C ALA A 264 26.45 6.91 5.08
N MET A 265 25.60 6.97 4.05
CA MET A 265 25.02 8.21 3.54
C MET A 265 24.00 8.83 4.51
N MET A 266 23.02 8.05 4.98
CA MET A 266 21.99 8.57 5.89
C MET A 266 22.59 9.02 7.23
N LYS A 267 23.69 8.40 7.68
CA LYS A 267 24.41 8.80 8.90
C LYS A 267 25.22 10.10 8.77
N SER A 268 25.54 10.57 7.57
CA SER A 268 26.21 11.86 7.37
C SER A 268 25.24 13.03 7.14
N LEU A 269 23.93 12.78 7.07
CA LEU A 269 22.91 13.82 7.04
C LEU A 269 22.83 14.58 8.38
N PRO A 270 22.71 15.93 8.36
CA PRO A 270 22.50 16.74 9.56
C PRO A 270 21.29 16.27 10.38
N ALA A 271 21.35 16.42 11.71
CA ALA A 271 20.25 15.99 12.58
C ALA A 271 18.97 16.84 12.40
N ASP A 272 19.15 18.07 11.95
CA ASP A 272 18.15 19.09 11.63
C ASP A 272 17.65 19.02 10.17
N LYS A 273 18.05 18.01 9.39
CA LYS A 273 17.61 17.78 8.00
C LYS A 273 17.22 16.32 7.79
N ARG A 274 16.24 15.86 8.58
CA ARG A 274 15.76 14.47 8.62
C ARG A 274 14.27 14.29 8.34
N THR A 275 13.48 15.37 8.33
CA THR A 275 12.09 15.35 7.84
C THR A 275 12.06 15.35 6.31
N VAL A 276 11.24 14.49 5.74
CA VAL A 276 11.05 14.22 4.30
C VAL A 276 9.56 14.28 4.01
N VAL A 277 9.16 14.92 2.90
CA VAL A 277 7.74 14.94 2.48
C VAL A 277 7.54 14.20 1.16
N THR A 278 6.63 13.23 1.14
CA THR A 278 6.26 12.41 -0.03
C THR A 278 4.78 12.56 -0.41
N PRO A 279 4.38 12.15 -1.64
CA PRO A 279 2.98 12.01 -2.04
C PRO A 279 2.11 11.15 -1.10
N HIS A 280 2.56 9.95 -0.73
CA HIS A 280 1.88 9.05 0.22
C HIS A 280 2.87 8.44 1.23
N ASP A 281 2.36 7.82 2.30
CA ASP A 281 3.21 7.20 3.32
C ASP A 281 3.66 5.79 2.93
N ALA A 282 4.63 5.74 2.03
CA ALA A 282 5.23 4.50 1.54
C ALA A 282 6.56 4.13 2.22
N PHE A 283 7.01 4.87 3.26
CA PHE A 283 8.42 4.88 3.66
C PHE A 283 8.71 4.58 5.14
N GLY A 284 7.71 4.21 5.94
CA GLY A 284 7.85 3.91 7.38
C GLY A 284 9.02 2.98 7.72
N TYR A 285 9.20 1.86 6.99
CA TYR A 285 10.35 0.96 7.20
C TYR A 285 11.71 1.58 6.86
N PHE A 286 11.79 2.52 5.89
CA PHE A 286 13.04 3.24 5.60
C PHE A 286 13.33 4.28 6.69
N ALA A 287 12.30 5.00 7.12
CA ALA A 287 12.34 5.98 8.21
C ALA A 287 12.90 5.34 9.50
N ALA A 288 12.29 4.24 9.93
CA ALA A 288 12.69 3.47 11.11
C ALA A 288 14.09 2.84 11.00
N THR A 289 14.54 2.47 9.80
CA THR A 289 15.89 1.91 9.58
C THR A 289 16.99 2.98 9.66
N TYR A 290 16.71 4.21 9.22
CA TYR A 290 17.76 5.23 8.98
C TYR A 290 17.66 6.51 9.81
N ASP A 291 16.75 6.58 10.79
CA ASP A 291 16.54 7.73 11.68
C ASP A 291 16.13 8.97 10.86
N LEU A 292 15.08 8.82 10.05
CA LEU A 292 14.41 9.88 9.29
C LEU A 292 12.94 9.97 9.72
N THR A 293 12.32 11.11 9.49
CA THR A 293 10.86 11.31 9.60
C THR A 293 10.30 11.47 8.19
N PHE A 294 9.29 10.69 7.83
CA PHE A 294 8.52 10.91 6.61
C PHE A 294 7.15 11.49 6.99
N VAL A 295 6.61 12.33 6.12
CA VAL A 295 5.28 12.94 6.24
C VAL A 295 4.65 12.94 4.86
N ALA A 296 3.37 12.61 4.77
CA ALA A 296 2.62 12.64 3.52
C ALA A 296 1.19 13.16 3.75
N PRO A 297 0.55 13.77 2.73
CA PRO A 297 -0.86 14.15 2.77
C PRO A 297 -1.79 12.98 2.40
N GLN A 298 -1.26 11.86 1.90
CA GLN A 298 -2.00 10.63 1.62
C GLN A 298 -1.46 9.51 2.52
N GLY A 299 -2.34 8.65 3.03
CA GLY A 299 -1.99 7.56 3.94
C GLY A 299 -1.23 6.40 3.28
N MET A 300 -1.21 5.24 3.94
CA MET A 300 -0.47 4.07 3.47
C MET A 300 -1.07 3.36 2.24
N SER A 301 -2.23 3.79 1.75
CA SER A 301 -2.79 3.33 0.46
C SER A 301 -3.09 4.49 -0.46
N THR A 302 -2.84 4.31 -1.75
CA THR A 302 -3.18 5.31 -2.78
C THR A 302 -4.67 5.32 -3.15
N ASP A 303 -5.46 4.38 -2.62
CA ASP A 303 -6.93 4.36 -2.68
C ASP A 303 -7.57 5.27 -1.61
N SER A 304 -6.83 5.62 -0.54
CA SER A 304 -7.27 6.56 0.49
C SER A 304 -7.42 7.97 -0.09
N GLU A 305 -8.54 8.65 0.15
CA GLU A 305 -8.72 10.04 -0.31
C GLU A 305 -7.79 11.02 0.44
N VAL A 306 -7.44 12.13 -0.22
CA VAL A 306 -6.68 13.24 0.38
C VAL A 306 -7.62 14.43 0.58
N SER A 307 -7.80 14.86 1.82
CA SER A 307 -8.64 15.99 2.17
C SER A 307 -7.94 17.33 1.94
N ALA A 308 -8.74 18.40 1.82
CA ALA A 308 -8.21 19.76 1.74
C ALA A 308 -7.64 20.26 3.09
N ALA A 309 -7.98 19.60 4.21
CA ALA A 309 -7.43 19.91 5.52
C ALA A 309 -6.00 19.38 5.65
N ASP A 310 -5.75 18.15 5.22
CA ASP A 310 -4.45 17.44 5.37
C ASP A 310 -3.37 18.18 4.57
N VAL A 311 -3.70 18.60 3.35
CA VAL A 311 -2.84 19.46 2.51
C VAL A 311 -2.56 20.81 3.20
N ALA A 312 -3.52 21.40 3.90
CA ALA A 312 -3.34 22.66 4.62
C ALA A 312 -2.53 22.50 5.92
N ALA A 313 -2.71 21.40 6.64
CA ALA A 313 -1.92 21.01 7.80
C ALA A 313 -0.45 20.79 7.39
N LEU A 314 -0.20 20.00 6.34
CA LEU A 314 1.13 19.74 5.79
C LEU A 314 1.82 21.03 5.31
N ILE A 315 1.11 21.91 4.61
CA ILE A 315 1.64 23.22 4.19
C ILE A 315 1.99 24.10 5.42
N THR A 316 1.31 23.93 6.54
CA THR A 316 1.62 24.62 7.80
C THR A 316 2.85 24.02 8.45
N GLN A 317 2.90 22.70 8.65
CA GLN A 317 4.04 21.98 9.22
C GLN A 317 5.34 22.26 8.45
N ILE A 318 5.33 22.19 7.11
CA ILE A 318 6.49 22.50 6.27
C ILE A 318 7.04 23.92 6.55
N ARG A 319 6.17 24.90 6.79
CA ARG A 319 6.57 26.29 7.09
C ARG A 319 7.11 26.42 8.52
N GLU A 320 6.54 25.72 9.49
CA GLU A 320 6.94 25.80 10.90
C GLU A 320 8.24 25.04 11.18
N GLU A 321 8.37 23.80 10.71
CA GLU A 321 9.63 23.03 10.73
C GLU A 321 10.68 23.58 9.75
N SER A 322 10.29 24.45 8.81
CA SER A 322 11.14 24.99 7.74
C SER A 322 11.73 23.91 6.82
N ILE A 323 10.93 22.90 6.47
CA ILE A 323 11.36 21.74 5.67
C ILE A 323 11.79 22.21 4.27
N SER A 324 13.07 22.00 3.94
CA SER A 324 13.68 22.58 2.74
C SER A 324 13.38 21.82 1.44
N ALA A 325 13.01 20.53 1.55
CA ALA A 325 12.81 19.64 0.41
C ALA A 325 11.52 18.83 0.52
N VAL A 326 10.73 18.83 -0.56
CA VAL A 326 9.62 17.89 -0.79
C VAL A 326 9.96 17.00 -1.98
N PHE A 327 9.36 15.81 -2.09
CA PHE A 327 9.66 14.86 -3.15
C PHE A 327 8.42 14.56 -3.98
N ILE A 328 8.64 13.91 -5.13
CA ILE A 328 7.60 13.45 -6.05
C ILE A 328 7.85 11.97 -6.37
N GLU A 329 6.86 11.25 -6.87
CA GLU A 329 6.99 9.81 -7.13
C GLU A 329 6.69 9.42 -8.58
N SER A 330 6.96 8.17 -8.92
CA SER A 330 6.72 7.61 -10.25
C SER A 330 5.25 7.29 -10.54
N ILE A 331 4.49 6.88 -9.52
CA ILE A 331 3.12 6.35 -9.67
C ILE A 331 2.01 7.42 -9.48
N THR A 332 2.25 8.43 -8.63
CA THR A 332 1.24 9.41 -8.21
C THR A 332 1.12 10.63 -9.14
N ASP A 333 -0.05 11.28 -9.17
CA ASP A 333 -0.19 12.59 -9.85
C ASP A 333 0.49 13.70 -9.04
N ASN A 334 1.72 14.01 -9.45
CA ASN A 334 2.60 14.96 -8.77
C ASN A 334 2.13 16.43 -8.79
N ARG A 335 0.93 16.78 -9.31
CA ARG A 335 0.38 18.16 -9.24
C ARG A 335 0.22 18.66 -7.81
N MET A 336 -0.19 17.80 -6.87
CA MET A 336 -0.36 18.16 -5.46
C MET A 336 0.97 18.62 -4.84
N MET A 337 2.02 17.80 -4.98
CA MET A 337 3.37 18.15 -4.49
C MET A 337 3.95 19.40 -5.15
N GLN A 338 3.63 19.64 -6.43
CA GLN A 338 3.98 20.89 -7.11
C GLN A 338 3.25 22.10 -6.51
N GLN A 339 1.99 21.98 -6.10
CA GLN A 339 1.28 23.04 -5.39
C GLN A 339 1.90 23.29 -4.01
N ILE A 340 2.10 22.24 -3.20
CA ILE A 340 2.71 22.31 -1.87
C ILE A 340 4.10 23.00 -1.95
N ALA A 341 4.95 22.63 -2.90
CA ALA A 341 6.25 23.27 -3.12
C ALA A 341 6.12 24.78 -3.45
N ASN A 342 5.17 25.16 -4.31
CA ASN A 342 4.95 26.56 -4.68
C ASN A 342 4.39 27.41 -3.52
N GLU A 343 3.55 26.84 -2.66
CA GLU A 343 2.94 27.56 -1.53
C GLU A 343 3.83 27.64 -0.28
N THR A 344 4.72 26.66 -0.08
CA THR A 344 5.68 26.64 1.04
C THR A 344 7.00 27.32 0.70
N GLY A 345 7.41 27.30 -0.57
CA GLY A 345 8.76 27.68 -1.00
C GLY A 345 9.80 26.56 -0.87
N ALA A 346 9.40 25.35 -0.46
CA ALA A 346 10.26 24.18 -0.44
C ALA A 346 10.68 23.77 -1.86
N THR A 347 11.87 23.20 -2.01
CA THR A 347 12.38 22.74 -3.30
C THR A 347 11.94 21.31 -3.58
N ILE A 348 11.57 20.97 -4.81
CA ILE A 348 11.37 19.56 -5.20
C ILE A 348 12.76 18.90 -5.26
N GLY A 349 13.07 18.05 -4.28
CA GLY A 349 14.38 17.41 -4.09
C GLY A 349 14.70 16.35 -5.14
N GLY A 350 13.67 15.72 -5.71
CA GLY A 350 13.80 14.75 -6.80
C GLY A 350 12.61 13.81 -6.89
N THR A 351 12.73 12.79 -7.74
CA THR A 351 11.74 11.71 -7.85
C THR A 351 12.21 10.50 -7.06
N LEU A 352 11.37 9.99 -6.17
CA LEU A 352 11.53 8.73 -5.45
C LEU A 352 10.67 7.63 -6.09
N TYR A 353 10.95 6.38 -5.72
CA TYR A 353 10.24 5.20 -6.17
C TYR A 353 9.74 4.41 -4.95
N SER A 354 8.44 4.41 -4.75
CA SER A 354 7.70 3.74 -3.68
C SER A 354 7.41 2.28 -4.06
N ASP A 355 6.40 2.08 -4.92
CA ASP A 355 5.77 0.77 -5.13
C ASP A 355 6.12 0.17 -6.50
N ALA A 356 6.68 0.97 -7.41
CA ALA A 356 7.01 0.56 -8.77
C ALA A 356 8.48 0.75 -9.12
N LEU A 357 9.05 -0.21 -9.86
CA LEU A 357 10.32 -0.03 -10.57
C LEU A 357 10.11 0.82 -11.83
N SER A 358 11.11 1.65 -12.15
CA SER A 358 11.14 2.39 -13.41
C SER A 358 11.32 1.45 -14.60
N ALA A 359 10.85 1.86 -15.79
CA ALA A 359 11.19 1.19 -17.05
C ALA A 359 12.71 0.91 -17.20
N GLN A 360 13.09 -0.13 -17.96
CA GLN A 360 14.46 -0.69 -18.02
C GLN A 360 15.61 0.31 -18.29
N SER A 361 15.34 1.47 -18.89
CA SER A 361 16.32 2.54 -19.15
C SER A 361 16.33 3.68 -18.13
N GLY A 362 15.52 3.58 -17.07
CA GLY A 362 15.42 4.52 -15.95
C GLY A 362 16.44 4.25 -14.84
N PRO A 363 16.45 5.07 -13.78
CA PRO A 363 17.44 4.99 -12.70
C PRO A 363 17.16 3.87 -11.69
N ALA A 364 15.92 3.36 -11.64
CA ALA A 364 15.41 2.42 -10.65
C ALA A 364 14.89 1.14 -11.34
N SER A 365 15.70 0.55 -12.22
CA SER A 365 15.27 -0.57 -13.08
C SER A 365 15.38 -1.96 -12.46
N THR A 366 15.96 -2.06 -11.26
CA THR A 366 15.98 -3.23 -10.37
C THR A 366 15.71 -2.75 -8.94
N TYR A 367 15.35 -3.64 -8.01
CA TYR A 367 15.13 -3.27 -6.61
C TYR A 367 16.36 -2.63 -5.97
N LEU A 368 17.57 -3.16 -6.23
CA LEU A 368 18.80 -2.58 -5.68
C LEU A 368 19.19 -1.24 -6.33
N ASP A 369 18.76 -0.99 -7.57
CA ASP A 369 18.94 0.32 -8.19
C ASP A 369 17.92 1.33 -7.66
N MET A 370 16.67 0.90 -7.41
CA MET A 370 15.63 1.69 -6.76
C MET A 370 16.07 2.18 -5.38
N MET A 371 16.48 1.27 -4.49
CA MET A 371 16.95 1.60 -3.15
C MET A 371 18.17 2.53 -3.17
N ARG A 372 19.10 2.35 -4.13
CA ARG A 372 20.27 3.22 -4.29
C ARG A 372 19.89 4.60 -4.82
N HIS A 373 18.97 4.69 -5.78
CA HIS A 373 18.48 5.93 -6.36
C HIS A 373 17.73 6.76 -5.31
N ASN A 374 16.81 6.15 -4.56
CA ASN A 374 16.08 6.81 -3.48
C ASN A 374 17.05 7.38 -2.44
N ALA A 375 17.96 6.55 -1.92
CA ALA A 375 18.93 6.98 -0.91
C ALA A 375 19.89 8.07 -1.41
N THR A 376 20.32 8.02 -2.69
CA THR A 376 21.15 9.08 -3.29
C THR A 376 20.35 10.39 -3.44
N THR A 377 19.09 10.30 -3.88
CA THR A 377 18.21 11.46 -4.09
C THR A 377 17.88 12.15 -2.77
N LEU A 378 17.57 11.38 -1.71
CA LEU A 378 17.42 11.89 -0.35
C LEU A 378 18.73 12.52 0.15
N PHE A 379 19.87 11.85 -0.06
CA PHE A 379 21.17 12.35 0.39
C PHE A 379 21.57 13.68 -0.27
N ASP A 380 21.43 13.80 -1.59
CA ASP A 380 21.78 15.03 -2.32
C ASP A 380 20.82 16.18 -2.00
N ALA A 381 19.54 15.91 -1.70
CA ALA A 381 18.56 16.93 -1.33
C ALA A 381 18.68 17.41 0.12
N LEU A 382 18.94 16.50 1.07
CA LEU A 382 19.02 16.82 2.51
C LEU A 382 20.44 17.20 2.97
N GLY A 383 21.48 16.80 2.23
CA GLY A 383 22.89 17.03 2.59
C GLY A 383 23.44 18.43 2.31
N ASN A 384 22.67 19.30 1.64
CA ASN A 384 23.03 20.67 1.28
C ASN A 384 22.38 21.70 2.22
#